data_AF-A0A7C3N4R4-F1
#
_entry.id   AF-A0A7C3N4R4-F1
#
_cell.length_a   1.000
_cell.length_b   1.000
_cell.length_c   1.000
_cell.angle_alpha   90.00
_cell.angle_beta   90.00
_cell.angle_gamma   90.00
#
_symmetry.space_group_name_H-M   'P 1'
#
loop_
_entity.id
_entity.type
_entity.pdbx_description
1 polymer ?
#
loop_
_entity_poly.entity_id
_entity_poly.type
_entity_poly.pdbx_seq_one_letter_code
_entity_poly.pdbx_strand_id
1 'polypeptide(L)'
;MKFSIFGFELDVPKEYYIFVVKDSLYYRGGIDISDHFKHNLKILWDDLDEFKNSYNTPLDFFQSKYDKIKEDKDLVAISSEEFKWDLSKDHPYHFHKISYTTKKRFTKELSHTLIGLVIHCNTTSRYYLLFHEYSENKNEFEPKALSMMKSFNCNCDTE
;
A
#
# COMPACT_ATOMS: atom_id res chain seq x y z
N MET A 1 18.38 5.24 -1.60
CA MET A 1 18.64 5.88 -2.91
C MET A 1 17.29 6.41 -3.38
N LYS A 2 17.22 7.63 -3.90
CA LYS A 2 15.95 8.17 -4.37
C LYS A 2 15.61 7.56 -5.74
N PHE A 3 14.47 6.91 -5.83
CA PHE A 3 13.87 6.43 -7.08
C PHE A 3 12.70 7.33 -7.44
N SER A 4 12.61 7.75 -8.70
CA SER A 4 11.56 8.67 -9.18
C SER A 4 11.10 8.25 -10.56
N ILE A 5 9.78 8.13 -10.74
CA ILE A 5 9.15 7.72 -11.98
C ILE A 5 7.68 8.15 -11.97
N PHE A 6 7.10 8.42 -13.14
CA PHE A 6 5.67 8.72 -13.31
C PHE A 6 5.12 9.80 -12.36
N GLY A 7 5.93 10.81 -11.99
CA GLY A 7 5.50 11.92 -11.14
C GLY A 7 5.39 11.58 -9.66
N PHE A 8 6.02 10.51 -9.18
CA PHE A 8 6.24 10.26 -7.76
C PHE A 8 7.68 9.82 -7.50
N GLU A 9 8.09 9.91 -6.25
CA GLU A 9 9.41 9.47 -5.80
C GLU A 9 9.33 8.78 -4.43
N LEU A 10 10.32 7.96 -4.13
CA LEU A 10 10.51 7.33 -2.82
C LEU A 10 11.97 6.92 -2.61
N ASP A 11 12.35 6.73 -1.36
CA ASP A 11 13.64 6.14 -1.00
C ASP A 11 13.58 4.62 -1.09
N VAL A 12 14.43 4.04 -1.93
CA VAL A 12 14.57 2.60 -2.11
C VAL A 12 15.99 2.15 -1.73
N PRO A 13 16.15 1.04 -0.97
CA PRO A 13 17.45 0.43 -0.74
C PRO A 13 18.13 0.03 -2.06
N LYS A 14 19.46 0.23 -2.15
CA LYS A 14 20.21 0.03 -3.40
C LYS A 14 20.29 -1.44 -3.83
N GLU A 15 20.09 -2.34 -2.88
CA GLU A 15 20.12 -3.78 -3.03
C GLU A 15 18.78 -4.36 -3.52
N TYR A 16 17.72 -3.56 -3.57
CA TYR A 16 16.39 -4.04 -3.97
C TYR A 16 16.19 -3.99 -5.48
N TYR A 17 15.39 -4.93 -5.96
CA TYR A 17 14.94 -4.98 -7.34
C TYR A 17 13.70 -4.13 -7.52
N ILE A 18 13.63 -3.39 -8.62
CA ILE A 18 12.47 -2.59 -9.01
C ILE A 18 11.96 -3.12 -10.34
N PHE A 19 10.71 -3.58 -10.35
CA PHE A 19 10.03 -4.08 -11.55
C PHE A 19 8.86 -3.17 -11.87
N VAL A 20 8.87 -2.56 -13.06
CA VAL A 20 7.69 -1.86 -13.59
C VAL A 20 6.77 -2.92 -14.20
N VAL A 21 5.51 -2.95 -13.77
CA VAL A 21 4.50 -3.89 -14.28
C VAL A 21 4.32 -3.65 -15.78
N LYS A 22 4.26 -4.74 -16.56
CA LYS A 22 4.05 -4.68 -18.00
C LYS A 22 2.80 -3.87 -18.32
N ASP A 23 2.86 -3.09 -19.41
CA ASP A 23 1.75 -2.26 -19.91
C ASP A 23 1.37 -1.08 -18.98
N SER A 24 2.26 -0.72 -18.05
CA SER A 24 2.15 0.54 -17.29
C SER A 24 2.25 1.75 -18.23
N LEU A 25 1.37 2.72 -18.02
CA LEU A 25 1.29 4.01 -18.68
C LEU A 25 1.60 5.13 -17.67
N TYR A 26 1.76 6.35 -18.17
CA TYR A 26 1.99 7.50 -17.30
C TYR A 26 0.87 7.70 -16.26
N TYR A 27 -0.39 7.53 -16.67
CA TYR A 27 -1.56 7.79 -15.82
C TYR A 27 -2.05 6.55 -15.04
N ARG A 28 -1.62 5.35 -15.42
CA ARG A 28 -2.02 4.09 -14.78
C ARG A 28 -0.92 3.04 -14.84
N GLY A 29 -0.69 2.30 -13.77
CA GLY A 29 0.33 1.26 -13.79
C GLY A 29 0.68 0.70 -12.44
N GLY A 30 1.78 -0.04 -12.41
CA GLY A 30 2.26 -0.64 -11.18
C GLY A 30 3.78 -0.77 -11.12
N ILE A 31 4.30 -0.80 -9.90
CA ILE A 31 5.68 -1.14 -9.58
C ILE A 31 5.69 -2.17 -8.47
N ASP A 32 6.59 -3.12 -8.58
CA ASP A 32 6.93 -4.09 -7.53
C ASP A 32 8.39 -3.85 -7.11
N ILE A 33 8.60 -3.52 -5.84
CA ILE A 33 9.92 -3.34 -5.24
C ILE A 33 10.15 -4.53 -4.32
N SER A 34 11.18 -5.31 -4.58
CA SER A 34 11.44 -6.56 -3.84
C SER A 34 12.87 -6.69 -3.35
N ASP A 35 13.03 -7.36 -2.21
CA ASP A 35 14.34 -7.78 -1.72
C ASP A 35 14.79 -9.09 -2.39
N HIS A 36 16.00 -9.55 -2.05
CA HIS A 36 16.53 -10.82 -2.55
C HIS A 36 15.73 -12.07 -2.10
N PHE A 37 14.89 -11.93 -1.07
CA PHE A 37 14.02 -12.98 -0.54
C PHE A 37 12.60 -12.93 -1.14
N LYS A 38 12.35 -12.01 -2.09
CA LYS A 38 11.07 -11.79 -2.77
C LYS A 38 9.96 -11.25 -1.86
N HIS A 39 10.28 -10.69 -0.70
CA HIS A 39 9.34 -9.81 -0.02
C HIS A 39 9.18 -8.55 -0.84
N ASN A 40 7.95 -8.04 -0.99
CA ASN A 40 7.70 -6.90 -1.85
C ASN A 40 6.84 -5.79 -1.26
N LEU A 41 7.12 -4.59 -1.72
CA LEU A 41 6.24 -3.43 -1.67
C LEU A 41 5.68 -3.21 -3.07
N LYS A 42 4.36 -3.22 -3.19
CA LYS A 42 3.68 -2.91 -4.45
C LYS A 42 3.18 -1.48 -4.43
N ILE A 43 3.29 -0.81 -5.57
CA ILE A 43 2.79 0.54 -5.80
C ILE A 43 1.91 0.46 -7.03
N LEU A 44 0.66 0.90 -6.91
CA LEU A 44 -0.28 1.03 -8.02
C LEU A 44 -0.69 2.49 -8.13
N TRP A 45 -0.91 2.97 -9.35
CA TRP A 45 -1.55 4.24 -9.59
C TRP A 45 -2.55 4.09 -10.73
N ASP A 46 -3.65 4.83 -10.65
CA ASP A 46 -4.67 4.88 -11.68
C ASP A 46 -5.49 6.17 -11.56
N ASP A 47 -6.49 6.31 -12.42
CA ASP A 47 -7.43 7.42 -12.46
C ASP A 47 -8.18 7.61 -11.13
N LEU A 48 -8.17 8.84 -10.62
CA LEU A 48 -8.81 9.18 -9.34
C LEU A 48 -10.34 9.16 -9.40
N ASP A 49 -10.93 9.51 -10.53
CA ASP A 49 -12.38 9.57 -10.69
C ASP A 49 -12.95 8.15 -10.74
N GLU A 50 -12.27 7.22 -11.42
CA GLU A 50 -12.61 5.79 -11.38
C GLU A 50 -12.56 5.23 -9.95
N PHE A 51 -11.54 5.61 -9.17
CA PHE A 51 -11.44 5.20 -7.76
C PHE A 51 -12.59 5.76 -6.92
N LYS A 52 -12.90 7.05 -7.08
CA LYS A 52 -13.98 7.74 -6.34
C LYS A 52 -15.37 7.18 -6.62
N ASN A 53 -15.58 6.57 -7.79
CA ASN A 53 -16.84 5.85 -8.08
C ASN A 53 -17.08 4.67 -7.12
N SER A 54 -16.01 4.07 -6.58
CA SER A 54 -16.11 2.96 -5.62
C SER A 54 -15.83 3.39 -4.17
N TYR A 55 -14.91 4.34 -3.98
CA TYR A 55 -14.40 4.76 -2.68
C TYR A 55 -14.17 6.27 -2.66
N ASN A 56 -15.07 7.02 -2.03
CA ASN A 56 -15.04 8.48 -2.07
C ASN A 56 -13.77 9.05 -1.39
N THR A 57 -13.30 8.41 -0.32
CA THR A 57 -12.11 8.78 0.43
C THR A 57 -11.11 7.63 0.53
N PRO A 58 -9.82 7.92 0.81
CA PRO A 58 -8.84 6.88 1.11
C PRO A 58 -9.28 5.96 2.25
N LEU A 59 -9.94 6.52 3.28
CA LEU A 59 -10.47 5.78 4.42
C LEU A 59 -11.54 4.76 4.00
N ASP A 60 -12.44 5.11 3.08
CA ASP A 60 -13.52 4.23 2.61
C ASP A 60 -12.96 2.94 1.99
N PHE A 61 -11.85 3.05 1.26
CA PHE A 61 -11.16 1.88 0.70
C PHE A 61 -10.71 0.92 1.80
N PHE A 62 -10.03 1.43 2.84
CA PHE A 62 -9.53 0.60 3.94
C PHE A 62 -10.67 0.02 4.78
N GLN A 63 -11.70 0.82 5.05
CA GLN A 63 -12.89 0.36 5.75
C GLN A 63 -13.54 -0.81 5.00
N SER A 64 -13.66 -0.73 3.66
CA SER A 64 -14.20 -1.84 2.88
C SER A 64 -13.32 -3.10 2.93
N LYS A 65 -11.98 -2.95 2.98
CA LYS A 65 -11.06 -4.10 3.16
C LYS A 65 -11.21 -4.72 4.55
N TYR A 66 -11.28 -3.89 5.57
CA TYR A 66 -11.44 -4.31 6.95
C TYR A 66 -12.76 -5.05 7.17
N ASP A 67 -13.86 -4.51 6.66
CA ASP A 67 -15.19 -5.12 6.74
C ASP A 67 -15.25 -6.42 5.95
N LYS A 68 -14.62 -6.50 4.76
CA LYS A 68 -14.51 -7.75 4.00
C LYS A 68 -13.74 -8.84 4.76
N ILE A 69 -12.71 -8.49 5.53
CA ILE A 69 -11.98 -9.47 6.37
C ILE A 69 -12.88 -9.94 7.52
N LYS A 70 -13.69 -9.06 8.11
CA LYS A 70 -14.66 -9.42 9.16
C LYS A 70 -15.73 -10.42 8.71
N GLU A 71 -16.03 -10.45 7.41
CA GLU A 71 -16.98 -11.41 6.83
C GLU A 71 -16.39 -12.82 6.68
N ASP A 72 -15.08 -13.01 6.90
CA ASP A 72 -14.45 -14.33 6.84
C ASP A 72 -14.93 -15.22 8.00
N LYS A 73 -15.52 -16.37 7.66
CA LYS A 73 -16.03 -17.36 8.63
C LYS A 73 -14.92 -18.02 9.44
N ASP A 74 -13.70 -18.03 8.92
CA ASP A 74 -12.54 -18.59 9.59
C ASP A 74 -11.79 -17.52 10.43
N LEU A 75 -12.30 -16.28 10.53
CA LEU A 75 -11.67 -15.21 11.30
C LEU A 75 -11.71 -15.50 12.81
N VAL A 76 -10.54 -15.40 13.44
CA VAL A 76 -10.37 -15.57 14.89
C VAL A 76 -10.15 -14.23 15.59
N ALA A 77 -9.32 -13.37 15.00
CA ALA A 77 -8.98 -12.08 15.56
C ALA A 77 -8.67 -11.09 14.43
N ILE A 78 -8.98 -9.82 14.65
CA ILE A 78 -8.62 -8.71 13.77
C ILE A 78 -8.27 -7.49 14.60
N SER A 79 -7.21 -6.80 14.22
CA SER A 79 -6.80 -5.53 14.77
C SER A 79 -6.35 -4.60 13.66
N SER A 80 -6.31 -3.31 13.98
CA SER A 80 -5.91 -2.31 13.00
C SER A 80 -5.20 -1.15 13.67
N GLU A 81 -4.16 -0.63 13.04
CA GLU A 81 -3.30 0.43 13.56
C GLU A 81 -3.09 1.50 12.49
N GLU A 82 -3.53 2.73 12.79
CA GLU A 82 -3.35 3.88 11.91
C GLU A 82 -1.97 4.51 12.13
N PHE A 83 -1.27 4.78 11.03
CA PHE A 83 0.01 5.46 11.05
C PHE A 83 -0.18 6.94 10.74
N LYS A 84 0.44 7.79 11.56
CA LYS A 84 0.64 9.19 11.20
C LYS A 84 1.71 9.30 10.12
N TRP A 85 1.42 10.12 9.12
CA TRP A 85 2.35 10.40 8.04
C TRP A 85 2.26 11.87 7.66
N ASP A 86 3.27 12.64 8.04
CA ASP A 86 3.33 14.06 7.70
C ASP A 86 3.78 14.20 6.25
N LEU A 87 2.81 14.10 5.33
CA LEU A 87 3.06 14.52 3.96
C LEU A 87 3.12 16.06 3.93
N SER A 88 4.13 16.59 3.26
CA SER A 88 4.36 18.05 3.12
C SER A 88 3.32 18.78 2.28
N LYS A 89 2.28 18.09 1.78
CA LYS A 89 1.32 18.59 0.77
C LYS A 89 -0.11 18.21 1.12
N ASP A 90 -1.06 19.01 0.59
CA ASP A 90 -2.51 18.83 0.73
C ASP A 90 -3.04 17.66 -0.14
N HIS A 91 -2.52 16.46 0.10
CA HIS A 91 -3.02 15.22 -0.48
C HIS A 91 -3.83 14.47 0.56
N PRO A 92 -5.15 14.25 0.35
CA PRO A 92 -5.90 13.33 1.18
C PRO A 92 -5.25 11.95 1.17
N TYR A 93 -4.98 11.40 2.33
CA TYR A 93 -4.36 10.08 2.46
C TYR A 93 -4.99 9.28 3.60
N HIS A 94 -4.76 7.97 3.59
CA HIS A 94 -4.94 7.13 4.76
C HIS A 94 -3.85 6.06 4.78
N PHE A 95 -3.22 5.85 5.94
CA PHE A 95 -2.12 4.91 6.11
C PHE A 95 -2.43 3.97 7.28
N HIS A 96 -2.58 2.69 6.97
CA HIS A 96 -3.09 1.72 7.92
C HIS A 96 -2.34 0.40 7.87
N LYS A 97 -2.30 -0.29 9.01
CA LYS A 97 -1.97 -1.71 9.13
C LYS A 97 -3.19 -2.46 9.64
N ILE A 98 -3.58 -3.51 8.94
CA ILE A 98 -4.59 -4.48 9.36
C ILE A 98 -3.87 -5.78 9.67
N SER A 99 -4.03 -6.31 10.89
CA SER A 99 -3.50 -7.62 11.27
C SER A 99 -4.65 -8.53 11.64
N TYR A 100 -4.68 -9.75 11.12
CA TYR A 100 -5.77 -10.68 11.36
C TYR A 100 -5.30 -12.12 11.41
N THR A 101 -6.02 -12.96 12.13
CA THR A 101 -5.72 -14.39 12.28
C THR A 101 -6.90 -15.20 11.79
N THR A 102 -6.63 -16.19 10.94
CA THR A 102 -7.63 -17.14 10.41
C THR A 102 -7.34 -18.56 10.88
N LYS A 103 -8.39 -19.37 11.07
CA LYS A 103 -8.26 -20.77 11.47
C LYS A 103 -9.35 -21.63 10.82
N LYS A 104 -8.96 -22.35 9.78
CA LYS A 104 -9.81 -23.38 9.18
C LYS A 104 -9.92 -24.59 10.09
N ARG A 105 -11.01 -25.35 9.90
CA ARG A 105 -11.24 -26.59 10.65
C ARG A 105 -10.06 -27.55 10.44
N PHE A 106 -9.49 -28.02 11.55
CA PHE A 106 -8.33 -28.93 11.59
C PHE A 106 -7.01 -28.36 11.04
N THR A 107 -6.87 -27.04 10.88
CA THR A 107 -5.60 -26.40 10.51
C THR A 107 -4.99 -25.61 11.67
N LYS A 108 -3.72 -25.23 11.50
CA LYS A 108 -3.08 -24.23 12.37
C LYS A 108 -3.68 -22.85 12.09
N GLU A 109 -3.54 -21.96 13.07
CA GLU A 109 -3.82 -20.54 12.90
C GLU A 109 -2.81 -19.92 11.94
N LEU A 110 -3.31 -19.08 11.04
CA LEU A 110 -2.51 -18.32 10.08
C LEU A 110 -2.70 -16.84 10.39
N SER A 111 -1.60 -16.19 10.73
CA SER A 111 -1.52 -14.74 10.92
C SER A 111 -1.24 -14.07 9.59
N HIS A 112 -1.98 -13.00 9.31
CA HIS A 112 -1.87 -12.20 8.11
C HIS A 112 -1.75 -10.73 8.51
N THR A 113 -0.94 -10.01 7.75
CA THR A 113 -0.76 -8.58 7.91
C THR A 113 -0.84 -7.91 6.55
N LEU A 114 -1.67 -6.88 6.46
CA LEU A 114 -1.73 -5.96 5.34
C LEU A 114 -1.33 -4.57 5.83
N ILE A 115 -0.35 -3.97 5.19
CA ILE A 115 0.03 -2.56 5.40
C ILE A 115 -0.28 -1.84 4.10
N GLY A 116 -1.02 -0.75 4.16
CA GLY A 116 -1.39 0.01 2.97
C GLY A 116 -1.43 1.51 3.21
N LEU A 117 -1.00 2.26 2.20
CA LEU A 117 -1.08 3.71 2.11
C LEU A 117 -1.84 4.07 0.82
N VAL A 118 -2.97 4.76 0.95
CA VAL A 118 -3.71 5.32 -0.18
C VAL A 118 -3.58 6.83 -0.16
N ILE A 119 -3.30 7.42 -1.33
CA ILE A 119 -3.07 8.86 -1.49
C ILE A 119 -3.87 9.34 -2.70
N HIS A 120 -4.60 10.43 -2.55
CA HIS A 120 -5.28 11.09 -3.65
C HIS A 120 -4.49 12.32 -4.09
N CYS A 121 -4.21 12.42 -5.39
CA CYS A 121 -3.63 13.61 -6.01
C CYS A 121 -4.63 14.26 -6.95
N ASN A 122 -5.27 15.33 -6.48
CA ASN A 122 -6.24 16.09 -7.27
C ASN A 122 -5.56 16.83 -8.43
N THR A 123 -4.29 17.25 -8.28
CA THR A 123 -3.55 17.98 -9.34
C THR A 123 -3.28 17.12 -10.57
N THR A 124 -2.92 15.84 -10.35
CA THR A 124 -2.65 14.91 -11.47
C THR A 124 -3.82 14.00 -11.78
N SER A 125 -4.97 14.17 -11.10
CA SER A 125 -6.14 13.31 -11.17
C SER A 125 -5.83 11.82 -11.00
N ARG A 126 -4.94 11.49 -10.06
CA ARG A 126 -4.53 10.09 -9.79
C ARG A 126 -4.70 9.72 -8.33
N TYR A 127 -4.95 8.44 -8.08
CA TYR A 127 -4.70 7.86 -6.77
C TYR A 127 -3.43 7.01 -6.82
N TYR A 128 -2.79 6.85 -5.66
CA TYR A 128 -1.69 5.92 -5.44
C TYR A 128 -2.07 4.97 -4.32
N LEU A 129 -1.82 3.67 -4.53
CA LEU A 129 -1.96 2.63 -3.52
C LEU A 129 -0.60 1.94 -3.35
N LEU A 130 0.03 2.15 -2.21
CA LEU A 130 1.22 1.43 -1.79
C LEU A 130 0.79 0.35 -0.80
N PHE A 131 1.20 -0.90 -0.98
CA PHE A 131 0.86 -1.96 -0.04
C PHE A 131 1.92 -3.05 0.07
N HIS A 132 1.99 -3.63 1.25
CA HIS A 132 2.80 -4.79 1.59
C HIS A 132 1.91 -5.77 2.35
N GLU A 133 1.93 -7.04 1.93
CA GLU A 133 1.15 -8.10 2.56
C GLU A 133 2.07 -9.28 2.86
N TYR A 134 1.86 -9.91 4.02
CA TYR A 134 2.57 -11.13 4.38
C TYR A 134 1.75 -12.00 5.34
N SER A 135 2.05 -13.29 5.34
CA SER A 135 1.38 -14.29 6.18
C SER A 135 2.38 -14.96 7.11
N GLU A 136 2.71 -14.32 8.23
CA GLU A 136 3.63 -14.84 9.25
C GLU A 136 3.59 -13.97 10.51
N ASN A 137 4.04 -14.48 11.66
CA ASN A 137 4.05 -13.71 12.91
C ASN A 137 5.13 -12.61 12.94
N LYS A 138 6.14 -12.69 12.08
CA LYS A 138 7.22 -11.72 11.96
C LYS A 138 7.63 -11.60 10.51
N ASN A 139 7.80 -10.37 10.04
CA ASN A 139 8.33 -10.08 8.73
C ASN A 139 9.48 -9.06 8.89
N GLU A 140 10.71 -9.47 8.59
CA GLU A 140 11.89 -8.61 8.71
C GLU A 140 11.91 -7.46 7.68
N PHE A 141 11.11 -7.59 6.63
CA PHE A 141 10.95 -6.59 5.58
C PHE A 141 9.95 -5.48 5.97
N GLU A 142 9.02 -5.71 6.91
CA GLU A 142 8.01 -4.72 7.34
C GLU A 142 8.62 -3.35 7.71
N PRO A 143 9.67 -3.24 8.55
CA PRO A 143 10.27 -1.95 8.86
C PRO A 143 10.82 -1.23 7.62
N LYS A 144 11.33 -1.98 6.64
CA LYS A 144 11.82 -1.44 5.37
C LYS A 144 10.67 -0.99 4.48
N ALA A 145 9.60 -1.80 4.36
CA ALA A 145 8.38 -1.42 3.64
C ALA A 145 7.78 -0.13 4.21
N LEU A 146 7.64 -0.02 5.53
CA LEU A 146 7.15 1.18 6.21
C LEU A 146 8.04 2.40 5.94
N SER A 147 9.36 2.22 5.98
CA SER A 147 10.30 3.31 5.66
C SER A 147 10.13 3.79 4.21
N MET A 148 10.01 2.86 3.26
CA MET A 148 9.80 3.20 1.84
C MET A 148 8.45 3.90 1.63
N MET A 149 7.36 3.39 2.21
CA MET A 149 6.03 4.02 2.14
C MET A 149 6.04 5.43 2.74
N LYS A 150 6.69 5.64 3.90
CA LYS A 150 6.80 6.95 4.54
C LYS A 150 7.64 7.95 3.74
N SER A 151 8.55 7.47 2.90
CA SER A 151 9.38 8.31 2.04
C SER A 151 8.69 8.69 0.72
N PHE A 152 7.49 8.17 0.46
CA PHE A 152 6.76 8.50 -0.77
C PHE A 152 6.50 10.00 -0.87
N ASN A 153 6.68 10.56 -2.05
CA ASN A 153 6.35 11.94 -2.34
C ASN A 153 5.76 12.05 -3.75
N CYS A 154 4.68 12.82 -3.85
CA CYS A 154 4.02 13.12 -5.12
C CYS A 154 4.62 14.39 -5.73
N ASN A 155 5.16 14.28 -6.95
CA ASN A 155 5.79 15.37 -7.69
C ASN A 155 4.78 16.04 -8.65
N CYS A 156 3.74 16.64 -8.08
CA CYS A 156 2.65 17.28 -8.83
C CYS A 156 2.81 18.80 -9.05
N ASP A 157 3.81 19.44 -8.43
CA ASP A 157 3.96 20.91 -8.43
C ASP A 157 5.11 21.40 -9.32
N THR A 158 5.70 20.51 -10.13
CA THR A 158 6.75 20.88 -11.08
C THR A 158 6.10 21.29 -12.40
N GLU A 159 5.63 22.53 -12.45
CA GLU A 159 5.62 23.36 -13.67
C GLU A 159 6.86 24.25 -13.69
#